data_AF-A0A938YQU2-F1
#
_entry.id   AF-A0A938YQU2-F1
#
_cell.length_a   1.000
_cell.length_b   1.000
_cell.length_c   1.000
_cell.angle_alpha   90.00
_cell.angle_beta   90.00
_cell.angle_gamma   90.00
#
_symmetry.space_group_name_H-M   'P 1'
#
loop_
_entity.id
_entity.type
_entity.pdbx_description
1 polymer ?
#
loop_
_entity_poly.entity_id
_entity_poly.type
_entity_poly.pdbx_seq_one_letter_code
_entity_poly.pdbx_strand_id
1 'polypeptide(L)'
;MKSAVALLLVLVLSTAPVVIVVKTVYASSEMWSQTYGSPDNDFACSLVATSDGGYAIAGTIGKTFDDLLSGDYWLIKLDSDGNEEWNQTYDGTGKDSGCFVVQTTDGGYAISGYSSSTSLPDTGDFWLVKTDSDGNEQWNKTYG
;
A
#
# COMPACT_ATOMS: atom_id res chain seq x y z
N MET A 1 -17.02 4.34 -16.75
CA MET A 1 -16.15 5.18 -17.60
C MET A 1 -16.46 6.66 -17.37
N LYS A 2 -15.74 7.32 -16.47
CA LYS A 2 -15.87 8.78 -16.25
C LYS A 2 -15.04 9.49 -17.33
N SER A 3 -15.68 10.21 -18.25
CA SER A 3 -15.00 10.93 -19.33
C SER A 3 -14.20 12.12 -18.78
N ALA A 4 -12.92 12.21 -19.14
CA ALA A 4 -12.11 13.39 -18.93
C ALA A 4 -12.53 14.50 -19.90
N VAL A 5 -12.84 15.69 -19.37
CA VAL A 5 -13.05 16.89 -20.20
C VAL A 5 -11.69 17.57 -20.40
N ALA A 6 -11.22 17.63 -21.63
CA ALA A 6 -10.02 18.37 -22.00
C ALA A 6 -10.41 19.81 -22.37
N LEU A 7 -9.85 20.81 -21.68
CA LEU A 7 -10.01 22.21 -22.04
C LEU A 7 -8.85 22.64 -22.94
N LEU A 8 -9.14 23.05 -24.18
CA LEU A 8 -8.16 23.60 -25.11
C LEU A 8 -8.04 25.10 -24.90
N LEU A 9 -6.95 25.58 -24.29
CA LEU A 9 -6.61 27.00 -24.27
C LEU A 9 -5.62 27.31 -25.40
N VAL A 10 -6.02 28.15 -26.36
CA VAL A 10 -5.11 28.66 -27.42
C VAL A 10 -4.70 30.09 -27.05
N LEU A 11 -3.47 30.28 -26.59
CA LEU A 11 -2.87 31.60 -26.37
C LEU A 11 -1.92 31.92 -27.53
N VAL A 12 -2.25 32.94 -28.32
CA VAL A 12 -1.40 33.40 -29.43
C VAL A 12 -0.49 34.53 -28.94
N LEU A 13 0.79 34.23 -28.74
CA LEU A 13 1.83 35.20 -28.42
C LEU A 13 2.93 35.09 -29.49
N SER A 14 3.02 36.09 -30.37
CA SER A 14 3.97 36.26 -31.49
C SER A 14 3.59 35.64 -32.85
N THR A 15 4.25 36.16 -33.90
CA THR A 15 3.93 35.97 -35.33
C THR A 15 4.36 34.62 -35.91
N ALA A 16 4.76 33.66 -35.08
CA ALA A 16 4.97 32.27 -35.48
C ALA A 16 4.02 31.38 -34.66
N PRO A 17 3.26 30.46 -35.28
CA PRO A 17 2.35 29.58 -34.54
C PRO A 17 3.17 28.62 -33.67
N VAL A 18 3.19 28.86 -32.35
CA VAL A 18 3.70 27.91 -31.36
C VAL A 18 2.49 27.18 -30.79
N VAL A 19 2.42 25.87 -31.01
CA VAL A 19 1.41 25.01 -30.38
C VAL A 19 2.02 24.40 -29.13
N ILE A 20 1.63 24.89 -27.96
CA ILE A 20 1.94 24.24 -26.68
C ILE A 20 0.76 23.34 -26.33
N VAL A 21 0.97 22.02 -26.38
CA VAL A 21 -0.02 21.06 -25.87
C VAL A 21 0.30 20.81 -24.41
N VAL A 22 -0.46 21.43 -23.51
CA VAL A 22 -0.42 21.11 -22.08
C VAL A 22 -1.64 20.25 -21.75
N LYS A 23 -1.41 19.00 -21.33
CA LYS A 23 -2.46 18.13 -20.81
C LYS A 23 -2.47 18.26 -19.29
N THR A 24 -3.40 19.03 -18.76
CA THR A 24 -3.62 19.11 -17.30
C THR A 24 -4.88 18.34 -16.94
N VAL A 25 -4.74 17.24 -16.19
CA VAL A 25 -5.87 16.44 -15.68
C VAL A 25 -6.14 16.89 -14.25
N TYR A 26 -7.14 17.73 -14.05
CA TYR A 26 -7.70 17.98 -12.73
C TYR A 26 -8.80 16.95 -12.49
N ALA A 27 -8.51 15.89 -11.74
CA ALA A 27 -9.58 15.10 -11.14
C ALA A 27 -10.14 15.92 -9.97
N SER A 28 -11.16 16.75 -10.22
CA SER A 28 -11.82 17.56 -9.19
C SER A 28 -12.86 16.77 -8.38
N SER A 29 -12.96 15.46 -8.61
CA SER A 29 -13.90 14.58 -7.95
C SER A 29 -13.25 13.23 -7.67
N GLU A 30 -13.66 12.65 -6.54
CA GLU A 30 -13.26 11.33 -6.10
C GLU A 30 -13.60 10.28 -7.18
N MET A 31 -12.58 9.50 -7.59
CA MET A 31 -12.75 8.46 -8.59
C MET A 31 -13.49 7.26 -8.00
N TRP A 32 -13.04 6.81 -6.83
CA TRP A 32 -13.66 5.79 -5.98
C TRP A 32 -13.18 5.94 -4.53
N SER A 33 -13.98 5.42 -3.60
CA SER A 33 -13.56 5.09 -2.23
C SER A 33 -14.12 3.72 -1.88
N GLN A 34 -13.33 2.95 -1.13
CA GLN A 34 -13.66 1.64 -0.60
C GLN A 34 -13.02 1.51 0.78
N THR A 35 -13.57 0.64 1.61
CA THR A 35 -13.05 0.32 2.94
C THR A 35 -12.68 -1.15 2.99
N TYR A 36 -11.49 -1.45 3.49
CA TYR A 36 -10.99 -2.82 3.66
C TYR A 36 -10.63 -3.00 5.13
N GLY A 37 -11.03 -4.13 5.71
CA GLY A 37 -10.78 -4.42 7.11
C GLY A 37 -11.65 -5.55 7.65
N SER A 38 -11.59 -5.70 8.96
CA SER A 38 -12.30 -6.64 9.80
C SER A 38 -13.30 -5.89 10.70
N PRO A 39 -14.08 -6.60 11.53
CA PRO A 39 -14.90 -5.97 12.57
C PRO A 39 -14.10 -5.26 13.68
N ASP A 40 -12.80 -5.54 13.81
CA ASP A 40 -11.90 -4.96 14.80
C ASP A 40 -11.18 -3.71 14.26
N ASN A 41 -10.19 -3.17 14.98
CA ASN A 41 -9.43 -2.02 14.48
C ASN A 41 -8.34 -2.48 13.51
N ASP A 42 -8.33 -1.87 12.32
CA ASP A 42 -7.29 -2.10 11.32
C ASP A 42 -6.64 -0.77 10.91
N PHE A 43 -5.36 -0.82 10.58
CA PHE A 43 -4.59 0.37 10.25
C PHE A 43 -3.79 0.14 8.98
N ALA A 44 -4.05 0.96 7.95
CA ALA A 44 -3.16 1.06 6.79
C ALA A 44 -1.99 2.00 7.12
N CYS A 45 -0.78 1.56 6.78
CA CYS A 45 0.47 2.25 7.12
C CYS A 45 1.25 2.69 5.86
N SER A 46 1.10 1.94 4.76
CA SER A 46 1.88 2.16 3.54
C SER A 46 1.11 1.67 2.32
N LEU A 47 1.23 2.38 1.20
CA LEU A 47 0.63 2.04 -0.07
C LEU A 47 1.65 2.23 -1.18
N VAL A 48 1.70 1.29 -2.11
CA VAL A 48 2.54 1.35 -3.32
C VAL A 48 1.71 1.03 -4.56
N ALA A 49 1.90 1.79 -5.64
CA ALA A 49 1.34 1.41 -6.94
C ALA A 49 2.11 0.21 -7.50
N THR A 50 1.41 -0.72 -8.14
CA THR A 50 2.00 -1.96 -8.67
C THR A 50 2.20 -1.88 -10.18
N SER A 51 3.13 -2.69 -10.69
CA SER A 51 3.53 -2.71 -12.11
C SER A 51 2.41 -3.07 -13.08
N ASP A 52 1.36 -3.72 -12.59
CA ASP A 52 0.13 -4.06 -13.32
C ASP A 52 -0.91 -2.90 -13.33
N GLY A 53 -0.60 -1.78 -12.69
CA GLY A 53 -1.49 -0.62 -12.57
C GLY A 53 -2.44 -0.65 -11.37
N GLY A 54 -2.36 -1.69 -10.52
CA GLY A 54 -3.08 -1.77 -9.26
C GLY A 54 -2.34 -1.11 -8.08
N TYR A 55 -2.68 -1.54 -6.88
CA TYR A 55 -2.10 -1.03 -5.63
C TYR A 55 -1.86 -2.14 -4.63
N ALA A 56 -0.80 -2.05 -3.84
CA ALA A 56 -0.62 -2.87 -2.65
C ALA A 56 -0.61 -2.00 -1.40
N ILE A 57 -1.31 -2.43 -0.37
CA ILE A 57 -1.46 -1.72 0.91
C ILE A 57 -0.96 -2.63 2.02
N ALA A 58 0.03 -2.17 2.77
CA ALA A 58 0.40 -2.79 4.02
C ALA A 58 -0.32 -2.13 5.19
N GLY A 59 -0.57 -2.93 6.22
CA GLY A 59 -1.27 -2.53 7.42
C GLY A 59 -1.08 -3.52 8.57
N THR A 60 -1.87 -3.30 9.62
CA THR A 60 -2.12 -4.28 10.67
C THR A 60 -3.62 -4.56 10.75
N ILE A 61 -4.01 -5.81 10.94
CA ILE A 61 -5.41 -6.25 11.04
C ILE A 61 -5.69 -6.86 12.42
N GLY A 62 -6.94 -6.80 12.89
CA GLY A 62 -7.39 -7.56 14.06
C GLY A 62 -7.00 -6.96 15.42
N LYS A 63 -6.74 -5.65 15.49
CA LYS A 63 -6.41 -4.99 16.77
C LYS A 63 -7.66 -4.79 17.62
N THR A 64 -7.66 -5.37 18.80
CA THR A 64 -8.73 -5.13 19.79
C THR A 64 -8.41 -3.89 20.62
N PHE A 65 -9.43 -3.27 21.23
CA PHE A 65 -9.22 -2.11 22.11
C PHE A 65 -8.30 -2.42 23.30
N ASP A 66 -8.33 -3.66 23.77
CA ASP A 66 -7.53 -4.12 24.91
C ASP A 66 -6.10 -4.52 24.50
N ASP A 67 -5.85 -4.71 23.20
CA ASP A 67 -4.53 -5.05 22.66
C ASP A 67 -4.27 -4.41 21.28
N LEU A 68 -3.96 -3.12 21.30
CA LEU A 68 -3.59 -2.35 20.09
C LEU A 68 -2.20 -2.71 19.54
N LEU A 69 -1.49 -3.63 20.19
CA LEU A 69 -0.14 -4.01 19.85
C LEU A 69 -0.08 -5.44 19.27
N SER A 70 -1.10 -6.27 19.42
CA SER A 70 -1.15 -7.66 18.91
C SER A 70 -1.72 -7.82 17.49
N GLY A 71 -1.71 -6.77 16.67
CA GLY A 71 -2.27 -6.89 15.32
C GLY A 71 -1.30 -7.59 14.38
N ASP A 72 -1.79 -8.55 13.59
CA ASP A 72 -0.99 -9.22 12.57
C ASP A 72 -0.64 -8.25 11.45
N TYR A 73 0.55 -8.40 10.84
CA TYR A 73 0.85 -7.69 9.60
C TYR A 73 -0.09 -8.12 8.50
N TRP A 74 -0.57 -7.16 7.71
CA TRP A 74 -1.54 -7.39 6.66
C TRP A 74 -1.06 -6.76 5.36
N LEU A 75 -1.15 -7.51 4.26
CA LEU A 75 -0.93 -7.01 2.90
C LEU A 75 -2.18 -7.25 2.07
N ILE A 76 -2.66 -6.21 1.41
CA ILE A 76 -3.80 -6.25 0.51
C ILE A 76 -3.31 -5.90 -0.90
N LYS A 77 -3.73 -6.67 -1.90
CA LYS A 77 -3.57 -6.34 -3.31
C LYS A 77 -4.90 -5.91 -3.89
N LEU A 78 -4.87 -4.77 -4.57
CA LEU A 78 -5.99 -4.17 -5.27
C LEU A 78 -5.70 -4.08 -6.77
N ASP A 79 -6.76 -4.17 -7.56
CA ASP A 79 -6.74 -3.80 -8.98
C ASP A 79 -6.71 -2.27 -9.18
N SER A 80 -6.70 -1.81 -10.43
CA SER A 80 -6.65 -0.38 -10.77
C SER A 80 -7.91 0.41 -10.37
N ASP A 81 -9.03 -0.29 -10.19
CA ASP A 81 -10.32 0.29 -9.79
C ASP A 81 -10.55 0.23 -8.27
N GLY A 82 -9.62 -0.34 -7.52
CA GLY A 82 -9.71 -0.52 -6.08
C GLY A 82 -10.49 -1.77 -5.65
N ASN A 83 -10.70 -2.76 -6.52
CA ASN A 83 -11.26 -4.03 -6.06
C ASN A 83 -10.16 -4.88 -5.45
N GLU A 84 -10.47 -5.58 -4.36
CA GLU A 84 -9.54 -6.54 -3.75
C GLU A 84 -9.33 -7.74 -4.66
N GLU A 85 -8.08 -8.03 -4.98
CA GLU A 85 -7.67 -9.25 -5.69
C GLU A 85 -7.32 -10.36 -4.70
N TRP A 86 -6.56 -10.01 -3.66
CA TRP A 86 -6.24 -10.88 -2.54
C TRP A 86 -5.76 -10.09 -1.33
N ASN A 87 -5.77 -10.72 -0.16
CA ASN A 87 -5.12 -10.21 1.04
C ASN A 87 -4.46 -11.36 1.82
N GLN A 88 -3.40 -11.07 2.55
CA GLN A 88 -2.63 -12.04 3.34
C GLN A 88 -2.20 -11.44 4.66
N THR A 89 -2.20 -12.26 5.72
CA THR A 89 -1.65 -11.91 7.02
C THR A 89 -0.31 -12.60 7.25
N TYR A 90 0.58 -11.93 7.96
CA TYR A 90 1.90 -12.44 8.34
C TYR A 90 2.07 -12.27 9.84
N ASP A 91 2.18 -13.40 10.52
CA ASP A 91 2.29 -13.49 11.97
C ASP A 91 3.75 -13.22 12.39
N GLY A 92 4.03 -11.98 12.76
CA GLY A 92 5.20 -11.66 13.56
C GLY A 92 4.84 -12.00 15.01
N THR A 93 5.64 -12.85 15.66
CA THR A 93 5.33 -13.37 17.01
C THR A 93 5.41 -12.31 18.14
N GLY A 94 5.15 -11.04 17.85
CA GLY A 94 5.42 -9.89 18.68
C GLY A 94 4.42 -8.74 18.50
N LYS A 95 4.66 -7.68 19.27
CA LYS A 95 3.93 -6.44 19.19
C LYS A 95 4.30 -5.71 17.91
N ASP A 96 3.44 -5.77 16.92
CA ASP A 96 3.76 -5.34 15.57
C ASP A 96 3.16 -3.95 15.28
N SER A 97 4.01 -3.05 14.80
CA SER A 97 3.65 -1.67 14.49
C SER A 97 4.53 -1.13 13.38
N GLY A 98 3.98 -0.23 12.57
CA GLY A 98 4.73 0.46 11.53
C GLY A 98 5.18 -0.46 10.40
N CYS A 99 4.28 -0.71 9.46
CA CYS A 99 4.57 -1.47 8.26
C CYS A 99 4.89 -0.55 7.07
N PHE A 100 5.81 -0.98 6.23
CA PHE A 100 6.10 -0.36 4.94
C PHE A 100 6.08 -1.43 3.86
N VAL A 101 5.58 -1.10 2.67
CA VAL A 101 5.58 -2.00 1.53
C VAL A 101 6.25 -1.39 0.32
N VAL A 102 7.01 -2.22 -0.39
CA VAL A 102 7.48 -1.95 -1.74
C VAL A 102 7.18 -3.16 -2.62
N GLN A 103 6.84 -2.92 -3.89
CA GLN A 103 6.83 -3.98 -4.89
C GLN A 103 8.27 -4.27 -5.32
N THR A 104 8.64 -5.54 -5.38
CA THR A 104 9.96 -5.98 -5.82
C THR A 104 9.99 -6.20 -7.34
N THR A 105 11.19 -6.20 -7.94
CA THR A 105 11.36 -6.29 -9.40
C THR A 105 10.93 -7.63 -10.00
N ASP A 106 10.78 -8.66 -9.19
CA ASP A 106 10.24 -9.97 -9.55
C ASP A 106 8.69 -10.03 -9.48
N GLY A 107 8.03 -8.91 -9.18
CA GLY A 107 6.58 -8.81 -9.08
C GLY A 107 6.00 -9.11 -7.70
N GLY A 108 6.80 -9.60 -6.75
CA GLY A 108 6.38 -9.80 -5.35
C GLY A 108 6.45 -8.53 -4.50
N TYR A 109 6.44 -8.70 -3.18
CA TYR A 109 6.43 -7.60 -2.22
C TYR A 109 7.47 -7.79 -1.13
N ALA A 110 8.06 -6.68 -0.69
CA ALA A 110 8.85 -6.64 0.54
C ALA A 110 8.11 -5.78 1.57
N ILE A 111 7.85 -6.36 2.73
CA ILE A 111 7.16 -5.74 3.85
C ILE A 111 8.16 -5.62 4.99
N SER A 112 8.26 -4.44 5.59
CA SER A 112 9.11 -4.25 6.77
C SER A 112 8.36 -3.60 7.91
N GLY A 113 8.73 -3.93 9.14
CA GLY A 113 8.21 -3.27 10.33
C GLY A 113 8.96 -3.63 11.60
N TYR A 114 8.37 -3.28 12.74
CA TYR A 114 8.91 -3.60 14.06
C TYR A 114 8.29 -4.89 14.58
N SER A 115 9.11 -5.81 15.09
CA SER A 115 8.63 -6.95 15.85
C SER A 115 9.28 -6.95 17.24
N SER A 116 8.48 -7.06 18.30
CA SER A 116 9.03 -7.24 19.64
C SER A 116 9.53 -8.67 19.80
N SER A 117 10.82 -8.86 20.09
CA SER A 117 11.33 -10.20 20.36
C SER A 117 10.62 -10.83 21.57
N THR A 118 10.32 -12.13 21.51
CA THR A 118 9.79 -12.88 22.67
C THR A 118 10.81 -13.00 23.81
N SER A 119 12.09 -12.76 23.52
CA SER A 119 13.21 -12.81 24.47
C SER A 119 13.34 -11.58 25.35
N LEU A 120 12.98 -10.39 24.86
CA LEU A 120 13.05 -9.14 25.59
C LEU A 120 11.86 -8.24 25.17
N PRO A 121 10.83 -8.10 26.02
CA PRO A 121 9.56 -7.43 25.67
C PRO A 121 9.67 -5.94 25.32
N ASP A 122 10.86 -5.35 25.42
CA ASP A 122 11.14 -3.93 25.18
C ASP A 122 12.29 -3.67 24.18
N THR A 123 12.79 -4.70 23.48
CA THR A 123 13.71 -4.51 22.34
C THR A 123 12.96 -4.75 21.04
N GLY A 124 12.74 -3.68 20.28
CA GLY A 124 12.15 -3.77 18.96
C GLY A 124 13.20 -4.22 17.95
N ASP A 125 13.01 -5.40 17.39
CA ASP A 125 13.82 -5.88 16.27
C ASP A 125 13.17 -5.41 14.96
N PHE A 126 13.99 -5.22 13.93
CA PHE A 126 13.52 -4.95 12.59
C PHE A 126 13.15 -6.26 11.90
N TRP A 127 11.92 -6.39 11.44
CA TRP A 127 11.44 -7.56 10.69
C TRP A 127 11.22 -7.22 9.22
N LEU A 128 11.60 -8.14 8.35
CA LEU A 128 11.48 -8.02 6.90
C LEU A 128 10.92 -9.32 6.31
N VAL A 129 9.81 -9.21 5.59
CA VAL A 129 9.16 -10.29 4.84
C VAL A 129 9.33 -10.05 3.35
N LYS A 130 9.62 -11.11 2.60
CA LYS A 130 9.52 -11.14 1.15
C LYS A 130 8.44 -12.12 0.73
N THR A 131 7.60 -11.70 -0.19
CA THR A 131 6.53 -12.52 -0.78
C THR A 131 6.76 -12.73 -2.27
N ASP A 132 6.02 -13.66 -2.88
CA ASP A 132 5.78 -13.66 -4.33
C ASP A 132 4.67 -12.67 -4.71
N SER A 133 4.26 -12.67 -5.98
CA SER A 133 3.22 -11.76 -6.52
C SER A 133 1.80 -12.06 -6.02
N ASP A 134 1.57 -13.27 -5.50
CA ASP A 134 0.28 -13.70 -4.96
C ASP A 134 0.23 -13.52 -3.42
N GLY A 135 1.27 -12.89 -2.87
CA GLY A 135 1.40 -12.62 -1.44
C GLY A 135 1.90 -13.81 -0.62
N ASN A 136 2.26 -14.95 -1.23
CA ASN A 136 2.78 -16.07 -0.45
C ASN A 136 4.18 -15.73 0.06
N GLU A 137 4.43 -15.95 1.35
CA GLU A 137 5.74 -15.74 1.94
C GLU A 137 6.80 -16.62 1.26
N GLN A 138 7.89 -15.99 0.83
CA GLN A 138 9.08 -16.66 0.30
C GLN A 138 10.14 -16.81 1.41
N TRP A 139 10.30 -15.78 2.23
CA TRP A 139 11.13 -15.80 3.43
C TRP A 139 10.81 -14.59 4.33
N ASN A 140 11.12 -14.72 5.62
CA ASN A 140 11.17 -13.60 6.54
C ASN A 140 12.48 -13.59 7.35
N LYS A 141 12.89 -12.41 7.85
CA LYS A 141 14.10 -12.21 8.64
C LYS A 141 13.91 -11.15 9.71
N THR A 142 14.47 -11.40 10.88
CA THR A 142 14.54 -10.47 12.00
C THR A 142 15.98 -9.99 12.20
N TYR A 143 16.15 -8.69 12.48
CA TYR A 143 17.44 -8.03 12.69
C TYR A 143 17.38 -7.21 13.99
N GLY A 144 18.23 -7.55 14.97
CA GLY A 144 18.30 -6.94 16.29
C GLY A 144 19.56 -7.38 17.05
#